data_AF-A0A921G3B9-F1
#
_entry.id   AF-A0A921G3B9-F1
#
_cell.length_a   1.000
_cell.length_b   1.000
_cell.length_c   1.000
_cell.angle_alpha   90.00
_cell.angle_beta   90.00
_cell.angle_gamma   90.00
#
_symmetry.space_group_name_H-M   'P 1'
#
loop_
_entity.id
_entity.type
_entity.pdbx_description
1 polymer ?
#
loop_
_entity_poly.entity_id
_entity_poly.type
_entity_poly.pdbx_seq_one_letter_code
_entity_poly.pdbx_strand_id
1 'polypeptide(L)'
;MKVTYDRRQPEIDNVPINEMKQHDSYEKNENFFGMEEKLLNHLFRAEKEEAQQEIRIILDSLIMHTEHKDFDVIKYYLISLSSLVARHLEKNTHTPHRAFDFNLDCFILIDSKLNEKNRIEFVDDLIEFYTHILSETKQPELIHGTVNDVIDFINNNVESAMTVEEIAKIVNISTSHLSRIFREHTGTTLVEYIAIRKVEESQYHLRFSEDKISDISDRFHFCNQSYFTRIFKKYTGQTPRRFRSSLAGEYFRYTINGEEKNFLDGQSL
;
A
#
# COMPACT_ATOMS: atom_id res chain seq x y z
N MET A 1 -49.35 14.53 15.80
CA MET A 1 -48.99 13.72 14.61
C MET A 1 -47.87 12.78 15.05
N LYS A 2 -48.19 11.52 15.38
CA LYS A 2 -47.20 10.51 15.79
C LYS A 2 -46.71 9.81 14.52
N VAL A 3 -45.42 9.93 14.20
CA VAL A 3 -44.79 9.19 13.12
C VAL A 3 -44.55 7.77 13.62
N THR A 4 -45.37 6.82 13.14
CA THR A 4 -45.15 5.39 13.34
C THR A 4 -44.03 4.94 12.41
N TYR A 5 -42.88 4.58 12.96
CA TYR A 5 -41.82 3.89 12.23
C TYR A 5 -42.28 2.45 11.93
N ASP A 6 -42.44 2.15 10.65
CA ASP A 6 -42.64 0.79 10.13
C ASP A 6 -41.36 -0.02 10.39
N ARG A 7 -41.34 -0.83 11.45
CA ARG A 7 -40.30 -1.83 11.72
C ARG A 7 -40.52 -3.03 10.80
N ARG A 8 -40.23 -2.88 9.51
CA ARG A 8 -39.84 -4.05 8.70
C ARG A 8 -38.37 -4.30 8.97
N GLN A 9 -38.07 -5.21 9.89
CA GLN A 9 -36.80 -5.93 9.82
C GLN A 9 -36.75 -6.56 8.43
N PRO A 10 -35.71 -6.34 7.61
CA PRO A 10 -35.50 -7.21 6.48
C PRO A 10 -35.33 -8.61 7.05
N GLU A 11 -36.27 -9.51 6.75
CA GLU A 11 -36.06 -10.94 6.90
C GLU A 11 -34.76 -11.23 6.14
N ILE A 12 -33.72 -11.60 6.88
CA ILE A 12 -32.53 -12.21 6.29
C ILE A 12 -33.03 -13.59 5.85
N ASP A 13 -33.72 -13.63 4.72
CA ASP A 13 -34.17 -14.84 4.09
C ASP A 13 -32.96 -15.75 3.99
N ASN A 14 -33.12 -16.95 4.55
CA ASN A 14 -32.13 -18.02 4.66
C ASN A 14 -31.22 -18.06 3.43
N VAL A 15 -30.08 -17.35 3.47
CA VAL A 15 -28.98 -17.64 2.57
C VAL A 15 -28.60 -19.08 2.93
N PRO A 16 -28.70 -20.04 2.00
CA PRO A 16 -28.24 -21.39 2.29
C PRO A 16 -26.74 -21.28 2.49
N ILE A 17 -26.29 -21.14 3.75
CA ILE A 17 -24.99 -21.63 4.14
C ILE A 17 -25.14 -23.11 3.87
N ASN A 18 -24.62 -23.59 2.73
CA ASN A 18 -24.52 -25.01 2.47
C ASN A 18 -24.02 -25.63 3.78
N GLU A 19 -24.84 -26.49 4.39
CA GLU A 19 -24.45 -27.22 5.59
C GLU A 19 -23.01 -27.67 5.39
N MET A 20 -22.12 -27.34 6.33
CA MET A 20 -20.72 -27.74 6.27
C MET A 20 -20.72 -29.26 6.10
N LYS A 21 -20.63 -29.73 4.85
CA LYS A 21 -20.60 -31.15 4.57
C LYS A 21 -19.39 -31.66 5.32
N GLN A 22 -19.61 -32.56 6.28
CA GLN A 22 -18.54 -33.29 6.93
C GLN A 22 -17.85 -34.11 5.84
N HIS A 23 -16.87 -33.51 5.20
CA HIS A 23 -15.98 -34.18 4.27
C HIS A 23 -14.76 -34.60 5.07
N ASP A 24 -14.43 -35.88 5.01
CA ASP A 24 -13.25 -36.55 5.59
C ASP A 24 -11.89 -36.03 5.02
N SER A 25 -11.79 -34.72 4.73
CA SER A 25 -10.61 -34.03 4.18
C SER A 25 -9.86 -33.17 5.21
N TYR A 26 -10.20 -33.30 6.49
CA TYR A 26 -9.70 -32.44 7.57
C TYR A 26 -8.16 -32.36 7.65
N GLU A 27 -7.42 -33.43 7.35
CA GLU A 27 -5.96 -33.44 7.47
C GLU A 27 -5.23 -32.45 6.52
N LYS A 28 -5.83 -32.05 5.39
CA LYS A 28 -5.23 -31.03 4.49
C LYS A 28 -5.67 -29.59 4.80
N ASN A 29 -6.71 -29.40 5.61
CA ASN A 29 -7.23 -28.09 6.01
C ASN A 29 -6.64 -27.57 7.33
N GLU A 30 -5.97 -28.43 8.11
CA GLU A 30 -5.35 -28.06 9.40
C GLU A 30 -4.24 -27.00 9.27
N ASN A 31 -3.72 -26.75 8.06
CA ASN A 31 -2.62 -25.82 7.85
C ASN A 31 -3.01 -24.53 7.09
N PHE A 32 -4.27 -24.28 6.74
CA PHE A 32 -4.63 -23.03 6.03
C PHE A 32 -4.21 -21.79 6.83
N PHE A 33 -4.61 -21.73 8.10
CA PHE A 33 -4.26 -20.62 8.97
C PHE A 33 -2.75 -20.56 9.26
N GLY A 34 -2.05 -21.69 9.24
CA GLY A 34 -0.59 -21.73 9.34
C GLY A 34 0.10 -21.14 8.11
N MET A 35 -0.40 -21.44 6.91
CA MET A 35 0.07 -20.81 5.67
C MET A 35 -0.25 -19.32 5.64
N GLU A 36 -1.46 -18.92 6.05
CA GLU A 36 -1.86 -17.50 6.13
C GLU A 36 -0.97 -16.74 7.13
N GLU A 37 -0.73 -17.31 8.32
CA GLU A 37 0.20 -16.72 9.30
C GLU A 37 1.61 -16.58 8.71
N LYS A 38 2.10 -17.59 7.99
CA LYS A 38 3.40 -17.54 7.31
C LYS A 38 3.45 -16.45 6.24
N LEU A 39 2.41 -16.32 5.40
CA LEU A 39 2.29 -15.25 4.42
C LEU A 39 2.33 -13.88 5.08
N LEU A 40 1.54 -13.68 6.15
CA LEU A 40 1.52 -12.41 6.89
C LEU A 40 2.89 -12.09 7.48
N ASN A 41 3.60 -13.09 8.01
CA ASN A 41 4.96 -12.90 8.51
C ASN A 41 5.93 -12.44 7.41
N HIS A 42 5.89 -13.04 6.21
CA HIS A 42 6.69 -12.60 5.07
C HIS A 42 6.33 -11.17 4.64
N LEU A 43 5.04 -10.85 4.54
CA LEU A 43 4.55 -9.50 4.23
C LEU A 43 5.05 -8.45 5.25
N PHE A 44 4.93 -8.74 6.54
CA PHE A 44 5.35 -7.81 7.61
C PHE A 44 6.87 -7.64 7.70
N ARG A 45 7.64 -8.58 7.14
CA ARG A 45 9.11 -8.49 7.02
C ARG A 45 9.57 -7.92 5.67
N ALA A 46 8.63 -7.58 4.79
CA ALA A 46 8.89 -7.16 3.42
C ALA A 46 9.72 -8.19 2.61
N GLU A 47 9.51 -9.48 2.87
CA GLU A 47 10.10 -10.62 2.15
C GLU A 47 9.21 -10.94 0.93
N LYS A 48 9.41 -10.15 -0.15
CA LYS A 48 8.55 -10.15 -1.35
C LYS A 48 8.47 -11.52 -2.02
N GLU A 49 9.61 -12.11 -2.35
CA GLU A 49 9.68 -13.35 -3.11
C GLU A 49 9.02 -14.51 -2.35
N GLU A 50 9.27 -14.59 -1.04
CA GLU A 50 8.67 -15.58 -0.15
C GLU A 50 7.15 -15.36 0.01
N ALA A 51 6.71 -14.10 0.14
CA ALA A 51 5.28 -13.78 0.20
C ALA A 51 4.55 -14.17 -1.09
N GLN A 52 5.16 -13.93 -2.25
CA GLN A 52 4.61 -14.31 -3.56
C GLN A 52 4.54 -15.84 -3.72
N GLN A 53 5.51 -16.59 -3.20
CA GLN A 53 5.45 -18.05 -3.19
C GLN A 53 4.34 -18.57 -2.26
N GLU A 54 4.25 -18.03 -1.04
CA GLU A 54 3.29 -18.49 -0.05
C GLU A 54 1.84 -18.19 -0.46
N ILE A 55 1.56 -17.01 -1.05
CA ILE A 55 0.22 -16.71 -1.54
C ILE A 55 -0.22 -17.69 -2.62
N ARG A 56 0.67 -18.11 -3.53
CA ARG A 56 0.33 -19.06 -4.60
C ARG A 56 -0.07 -20.40 -4.03
N ILE A 57 0.66 -20.90 -3.02
CA ILE A 57 0.32 -22.13 -2.30
C ILE A 57 -1.07 -22.03 -1.67
N ILE A 58 -1.38 -20.89 -1.05
CA ILE A 58 -2.70 -20.65 -0.45
C ILE A 58 -3.80 -20.64 -1.52
N LEU A 59 -3.60 -19.93 -2.63
CA LEU A 59 -4.58 -19.85 -3.70
C LEU A 59 -4.83 -21.23 -4.34
N ASP A 60 -3.78 -22.02 -4.58
CA ASP A 60 -3.90 -23.39 -5.09
C ASP A 60 -4.68 -24.27 -4.10
N SER A 61 -4.40 -24.13 -2.80
CA SER A 61 -5.16 -24.83 -1.76
C SER A 61 -6.64 -24.45 -1.76
N LEU A 62 -6.97 -23.17 -1.92
CA LEU A 62 -8.36 -22.71 -2.00
C LEU A 62 -9.09 -23.26 -3.23
N ILE A 63 -8.43 -23.29 -4.38
CA ILE A 63 -9.00 -23.79 -5.65
C ILE A 63 -9.29 -25.29 -5.57
N MET A 64 -8.41 -26.08 -4.95
CA MET A 64 -8.57 -27.54 -4.87
C MET A 64 -9.88 -28.00 -4.19
N HIS A 65 -10.56 -27.10 -3.47
CA HIS A 65 -11.77 -27.40 -2.69
C HIS A 65 -13.03 -26.76 -3.25
N THR A 66 -12.95 -26.06 -4.39
CA THR A 66 -14.08 -25.36 -5.00
C THR A 66 -14.47 -26.04 -6.31
N GLU A 67 -15.69 -26.58 -6.38
CA GLU A 67 -16.09 -27.35 -7.56
C GLU A 67 -16.23 -26.46 -8.82
N HIS A 68 -16.61 -25.17 -8.69
CA HIS A 68 -16.78 -24.24 -9.83
C HIS A 68 -16.73 -22.73 -9.45
N LYS A 69 -16.17 -22.34 -8.29
CA LYS A 69 -16.19 -20.93 -7.78
C LYS A 69 -14.80 -20.36 -7.48
N ASP A 70 -13.79 -20.91 -8.13
CA ASP A 70 -12.36 -20.65 -7.90
C ASP A 70 -12.00 -19.16 -8.04
N PHE A 71 -12.68 -18.46 -8.95
CA PHE A 71 -12.49 -17.04 -9.15
C PHE A 71 -12.99 -16.22 -7.95
N ASP A 72 -14.25 -16.42 -7.57
CA ASP A 72 -14.88 -15.69 -6.47
C ASP A 72 -14.17 -15.96 -5.13
N VAL A 73 -13.80 -17.21 -4.85
CA VAL A 73 -13.12 -17.57 -3.60
C VAL A 73 -11.79 -16.85 -3.46
N ILE A 74 -11.01 -16.79 -4.53
CA ILE A 74 -9.74 -16.04 -4.53
C ILE A 74 -10.00 -14.54 -4.38
N LYS A 75 -10.97 -13.99 -5.10
CA LYS A 75 -11.35 -12.57 -4.98
C LYS A 75 -11.69 -12.22 -3.52
N TYR A 76 -12.53 -13.01 -2.87
CA TYR A 76 -12.92 -12.79 -1.48
C TYR A 76 -11.75 -12.98 -0.51
N TYR A 77 -10.89 -13.95 -0.76
CA TYR A 77 -9.70 -14.15 0.06
C TYR A 77 -8.74 -12.96 -0.05
N LEU A 78 -8.48 -12.44 -1.25
CA LEU A 78 -7.62 -11.27 -1.44
C LEU A 78 -8.18 -10.03 -0.73
N ILE A 79 -9.51 -9.82 -0.76
CA ILE A 79 -10.18 -8.74 -0.01
C ILE A 79 -10.00 -8.92 1.51
N SER A 80 -10.14 -10.15 2.01
CA SER A 80 -9.90 -10.47 3.42
C SER A 80 -8.44 -10.19 3.81
N LEU A 81 -7.50 -10.59 2.97
CA LEU A 81 -6.07 -10.33 3.13
C LEU A 81 -5.77 -8.82 3.14
N SER A 82 -6.37 -8.02 2.25
CA SER A 82 -6.26 -6.55 2.28
C SER A 82 -6.68 -6.00 3.65
N SER A 83 -7.76 -6.55 4.23
CA SER A 83 -8.24 -6.13 5.55
C SER A 83 -7.30 -6.53 6.69
N LEU A 84 -6.58 -7.64 6.57
CA LEU A 84 -5.55 -8.05 7.54
C LEU A 84 -4.32 -7.14 7.45
N VAL A 85 -3.87 -6.82 6.24
CA VAL A 85 -2.77 -5.87 5.99
C VAL A 85 -3.12 -4.47 6.50
N ALA A 86 -4.34 -3.98 6.20
CA ALA A 86 -4.82 -2.70 6.69
C ALA A 86 -4.83 -2.62 8.22
N ARG A 87 -5.28 -3.68 8.91
CA ARG A 87 -5.23 -3.75 10.38
C ARG A 87 -3.81 -3.74 10.93
N HIS A 88 -2.87 -4.38 10.23
CA HIS A 88 -1.47 -4.29 10.62
C HIS A 88 -0.93 -2.87 10.44
N LEU A 89 -1.26 -2.20 9.33
CA LEU A 89 -0.89 -0.81 9.09
C LEU A 89 -1.43 0.10 10.18
N GLU A 90 -2.71 0.00 10.53
CA GLU A 90 -3.32 0.83 11.59
C GLU A 90 -2.64 0.64 12.94
N LYS A 91 -2.26 -0.60 13.30
CA LYS A 91 -1.59 -0.89 14.58
C LYS A 91 -0.15 -0.40 14.64
N ASN A 92 0.55 -0.37 13.50
CA ASN A 92 1.99 -0.08 13.42
C ASN A 92 2.29 1.31 12.86
N THR A 93 1.26 2.07 12.46
CA THR A 93 1.36 3.45 12.00
C THR A 93 0.38 4.32 12.80
N HIS A 94 0.72 5.58 13.07
CA HIS A 94 -0.18 6.51 13.74
C HIS A 94 -1.22 7.13 12.78
N THR A 95 -1.58 6.41 11.71
CA THR A 95 -2.42 6.93 10.61
C THR A 95 -3.62 6.03 10.30
N PRO A 96 -4.67 6.02 11.14
CA PRO A 96 -5.86 5.18 10.93
C PRO A 96 -6.61 5.47 9.62
N HIS A 97 -6.61 6.73 9.17
CA HIS A 97 -7.22 7.12 7.89
C HIS A 97 -6.52 6.44 6.71
N ARG A 98 -5.18 6.39 6.71
CA ARG A 98 -4.40 5.74 5.64
C ARG A 98 -4.68 4.25 5.56
N ALA A 99 -4.79 3.58 6.70
CA ALA A 99 -5.14 2.17 6.75
C ALA A 99 -6.56 1.90 6.22
N PHE A 100 -7.51 2.80 6.51
CA PHE A 100 -8.87 2.73 5.97
C PHE A 100 -8.89 2.95 4.45
N ASP A 101 -8.26 4.02 3.97
CA ASP A 101 -8.20 4.37 2.55
C ASP A 101 -7.52 3.25 1.76
N PHE A 102 -6.39 2.72 2.26
CA PHE A 102 -5.72 1.55 1.70
C PHE A 102 -6.65 0.36 1.53
N ASN A 103 -7.44 0.03 2.56
CA ASN A 103 -8.34 -1.12 2.52
C ASN A 103 -9.45 -0.91 1.46
N LEU A 104 -10.07 0.28 1.47
CA LEU A 104 -11.13 0.64 0.53
C LEU A 104 -10.65 0.60 -0.91
N ASP A 105 -9.49 1.17 -1.19
CA ASP A 105 -8.90 1.20 -2.51
C ASP A 105 -8.48 -0.21 -2.97
N CYS A 106 -7.95 -1.06 -2.07
CA CYS A 106 -7.71 -2.48 -2.39
C CYS A 106 -9.00 -3.22 -2.75
N PHE A 107 -10.10 -2.97 -2.03
CA PHE A 107 -11.40 -3.55 -2.35
C PHE A 107 -11.86 -3.15 -3.76
N ILE A 108 -11.82 -1.86 -4.08
CA ILE A 108 -12.21 -1.34 -5.41
C ILE A 108 -11.29 -1.89 -6.51
N LEU A 109 -10.00 -1.94 -6.23
CA LEU A 109 -9.00 -2.48 -7.15
C LEU A 109 -9.28 -3.95 -7.47
N ILE A 110 -9.40 -4.79 -6.43
CA ILE A 110 -9.64 -6.22 -6.59
C ILE A 110 -10.96 -6.45 -7.32
N ASP A 111 -11.99 -5.66 -7.03
CA ASP A 111 -13.28 -5.77 -7.72
C ASP A 111 -13.19 -5.43 -9.22
N SER A 112 -12.46 -4.37 -9.57
CA SER A 112 -12.44 -3.80 -10.91
C SER A 112 -11.36 -4.35 -11.85
N LYS A 113 -10.22 -4.84 -11.32
CA LYS A 113 -9.05 -5.22 -12.11
C LYS A 113 -8.75 -6.71 -12.12
N LEU A 114 -9.08 -7.44 -11.06
CA LEU A 114 -8.89 -8.88 -11.04
C LEU A 114 -9.85 -9.55 -12.03
N ASN A 115 -9.33 -10.42 -12.88
CA ASN A 115 -10.12 -11.28 -13.76
C ASN A 115 -9.40 -12.62 -13.95
N GLU A 116 -10.08 -13.58 -14.57
CA GLU A 116 -9.55 -14.94 -14.74
C GLU A 116 -8.23 -14.98 -15.53
N LYS A 117 -8.02 -14.03 -16.46
CA LYS A 117 -6.87 -14.04 -17.37
C LYS A 117 -5.61 -13.45 -16.74
N ASN A 118 -5.75 -12.53 -15.78
CA ASN A 118 -4.63 -11.83 -15.15
C ASN A 118 -4.39 -12.22 -13.69
N ARG A 119 -5.06 -13.26 -13.18
CA ARG A 119 -5.02 -13.63 -11.76
C ARG A 119 -3.61 -13.69 -11.18
N ILE A 120 -2.67 -14.37 -11.85
CA ILE A 120 -1.32 -14.57 -11.34
C ILE A 120 -0.56 -13.25 -11.28
N GLU A 121 -0.53 -12.51 -12.40
CA GLU A 121 0.12 -11.20 -12.49
C GLU A 121 -0.45 -10.23 -11.45
N PHE A 122 -1.78 -10.13 -11.37
CA PHE A 122 -2.45 -9.26 -10.41
C PHE A 122 -2.12 -9.60 -8.95
N VAL A 123 -2.05 -10.89 -8.60
CA VAL A 123 -1.70 -11.34 -7.24
C VAL A 123 -0.25 -10.98 -6.92
N ASP A 124 0.68 -11.19 -7.85
CA ASP A 124 2.08 -10.82 -7.66
C ASP A 124 2.23 -9.31 -7.42
N ASP A 125 1.54 -8.49 -8.21
CA ASP A 125 1.56 -7.02 -8.07
C ASP A 125 0.93 -6.57 -6.75
N LEU A 126 -0.15 -7.23 -6.33
CA LEU A 126 -0.85 -6.93 -5.08
C LEU A 126 0.03 -7.26 -3.87
N ILE A 127 0.75 -8.39 -3.90
CA ILE A 127 1.72 -8.74 -2.86
C ILE A 127 2.90 -7.78 -2.85
N GLU A 128 3.46 -7.45 -4.01
CA GLU A 128 4.53 -6.45 -4.11
C GLU A 128 4.08 -5.12 -3.49
N PHE A 129 2.85 -4.71 -3.79
CA PHE A 129 2.26 -3.52 -3.21
C PHE A 129 2.11 -3.60 -1.69
N TYR A 130 1.60 -4.71 -1.15
CA TYR A 130 1.51 -4.90 0.29
C TYR A 130 2.88 -4.80 0.96
N THR A 131 3.90 -5.44 0.39
CA THR A 131 5.27 -5.35 0.92
C THR A 131 5.81 -3.92 0.87
N HIS A 132 5.53 -3.18 -0.21
CA HIS A 132 5.93 -1.78 -0.33
C HIS A 132 5.29 -0.92 0.76
N ILE A 133 3.97 -1.03 0.96
CA ILE A 133 3.27 -0.23 1.98
C ILE A 133 3.65 -0.64 3.40
N LEU A 134 3.92 -1.93 3.64
CA LEU A 134 4.35 -2.39 4.97
C LEU A 134 5.80 -1.99 5.28
N SER A 135 6.64 -1.81 4.24
CA SER A 135 8.01 -1.27 4.38
C SER A 135 8.04 0.19 4.81
N GLU A 136 6.90 0.89 4.83
CA GLU A 136 6.82 2.30 5.21
C GLU A 136 7.15 2.61 6.66
N THR A 137 7.33 1.58 7.48
CA THR A 137 7.37 1.71 8.93
C THR A 137 8.74 2.10 9.51
N LYS A 138 9.83 2.19 8.73
CA LYS A 138 11.16 2.56 9.27
C LYS A 138 12.05 3.35 8.30
N GLN A 139 11.89 4.67 8.24
CA GLN A 139 13.05 5.51 7.89
C GLN A 139 14.07 5.42 9.04
N PRO A 140 15.38 5.47 8.76
CA PRO A 140 16.38 5.45 9.83
C PRO A 140 16.19 6.67 10.72
N GLU A 141 16.11 6.44 12.03
CA GLU A 141 16.03 7.52 13.01
C GLU A 141 17.36 8.29 12.97
N LEU A 142 17.31 9.56 12.58
CA LEU A 142 18.49 10.41 12.52
C LEU A 142 18.86 10.85 13.94
N ILE A 143 20.12 11.25 14.12
CA ILE A 143 20.61 11.75 15.41
C ILE A 143 19.85 13.02 15.85
N HIS A 144 19.30 13.80 14.91
CA HIS A 144 18.69 15.09 15.19
C HIS A 144 17.17 14.98 15.36
N GLY A 145 16.68 15.04 16.61
CA GLY A 145 15.26 14.90 16.95
C GLY A 145 14.31 15.81 16.15
N THR A 146 14.60 17.10 16.01
CA THR A 146 13.74 18.00 15.20
C THR A 146 13.65 17.61 13.73
N VAL A 147 14.70 17.00 13.16
CA VAL A 147 14.64 16.55 11.76
C VAL A 147 13.76 15.31 11.66
N ASN A 148 13.80 14.41 12.65
CA ASN A 148 12.87 13.29 12.74
C ASN A 148 11.42 13.76 12.89
N ASP A 149 11.15 14.74 13.76
CA ASP A 149 9.81 15.32 13.94
C ASP A 149 9.26 15.88 12.61
N VAL A 150 10.13 16.53 11.82
CA VAL A 150 9.76 17.04 10.49
C VAL A 150 9.50 15.92 9.49
N ILE A 151 10.33 14.88 9.48
CA ILE A 151 10.16 13.71 8.62
C ILE A 151 8.82 13.03 8.93
N ASP A 152 8.54 12.78 10.21
CA ASP A 152 7.30 12.15 10.66
C ASP A 152 6.09 13.02 10.32
N PHE A 153 6.20 14.33 10.52
CA PHE A 153 5.14 15.26 10.13
C PHE A 153 4.86 15.18 8.63
N ILE A 154 5.89 15.20 7.78
CA ILE A 154 5.72 15.11 6.32
C ILE A 154 5.09 13.78 5.93
N ASN A 155 5.60 12.67 6.46
CA ASN A 155 5.11 11.33 6.13
C ASN A 155 3.64 11.13 6.52
N ASN A 156 3.19 11.78 7.60
CA ASN A 156 1.79 11.72 8.03
C ASN A 156 0.86 12.71 7.28
N ASN A 157 1.42 13.63 6.48
CA ASN A 157 0.67 14.71 5.83
C ASN A 157 0.96 14.85 4.34
N VAL A 158 1.47 13.81 3.66
CA VAL A 158 1.92 13.88 2.25
C VAL A 158 0.85 14.36 1.27
N GLU A 159 -0.41 13.97 1.50
CA GLU A 159 -1.57 14.41 0.70
C GLU A 159 -2.07 15.82 1.05
N SER A 160 -1.56 16.45 2.12
CA SER A 160 -1.93 17.82 2.47
C SER A 160 -1.09 18.85 1.74
N ALA A 161 -1.66 20.05 1.57
CA ALA A 161 -0.87 21.22 1.19
C ALA A 161 0.11 21.53 2.33
N MET A 162 1.40 21.55 2.02
CA MET A 162 2.46 21.81 3.00
C MET A 162 3.42 22.85 2.44
N THR A 163 3.70 23.87 3.24
CA THR A 163 4.73 24.88 3.00
C THR A 163 5.87 24.74 4.01
N VAL A 164 7.05 25.24 3.65
CA VAL A 164 8.21 25.26 4.55
C VAL A 164 7.91 26.11 5.79
N GLU A 165 7.14 27.18 5.61
CA GLU A 165 6.69 28.10 6.64
C GLU A 165 5.81 27.41 7.69
N GLU A 166 4.86 26.58 7.26
CA GLU A 166 3.97 25.83 8.15
C GLU A 166 4.76 24.81 8.97
N ILE A 167 5.65 24.05 8.32
CA ILE A 167 6.48 23.05 9.01
C ILE A 167 7.39 23.74 10.04
N ALA A 168 8.05 24.84 9.66
CA ALA A 168 8.92 25.60 10.57
C ALA A 168 8.16 26.14 11.80
N LYS A 169 6.90 26.55 11.62
CA LYS A 169 6.04 26.98 12.71
C LYS A 169 5.68 25.84 13.66
N ILE A 170 5.41 24.64 13.14
CA ILE A 170 5.06 23.45 13.93
C ILE A 170 6.24 23.04 14.83
N VAL A 171 7.46 23.07 14.29
CA VAL A 171 8.68 22.75 15.05
C VAL A 171 9.32 23.96 15.75
N ASN A 172 8.62 25.11 15.75
CA ASN A 172 9.00 26.34 16.45
C ASN A 172 10.42 26.86 16.15
N ILE A 173 10.83 26.83 14.88
CA ILE A 173 12.12 27.38 14.41
C ILE A 173 11.93 28.26 13.17
N SER A 174 12.96 29.04 12.81
CA SER A 174 12.90 29.82 11.56
C SER A 174 13.02 28.92 10.33
N THR A 175 12.39 29.32 9.23
CA THR A 175 12.47 28.60 7.94
C THR A 175 13.91 28.44 7.44
N SER A 176 14.75 29.44 7.66
CA SER A 176 16.18 29.40 7.34
C SER A 176 16.93 28.37 8.18
N HIS A 177 16.67 28.31 9.49
CA HIS A 177 17.28 27.32 10.35
C HIS A 177 16.83 25.90 9.96
N LEU A 178 15.52 25.70 9.77
CA LEU A 178 14.95 24.43 9.33
C LEU A 178 15.59 23.94 8.03
N SER A 179 15.63 24.80 7.01
CA SER A 179 16.20 24.45 5.70
C SER A 179 17.68 24.05 5.80
N ARG A 180 18.43 24.69 6.70
CA ARG A 180 19.84 24.38 6.93
C ARG A 180 20.00 23.02 7.60
N ILE A 181 19.38 22.82 8.77
CA ILE A 181 19.54 21.58 9.55
C ILE A 181 18.99 20.37 8.80
N PHE A 182 17.87 20.54 8.08
CA PHE A 182 17.27 19.45 7.32
C PHE A 182 18.23 18.96 6.23
N ARG A 183 18.83 19.87 5.45
CA ARG A 183 19.80 19.50 4.42
C ARG A 183 21.09 18.93 5.00
N GLU A 184 21.57 19.47 6.11
CA GLU A 184 22.76 18.99 6.80
C GLU A 184 22.62 17.53 7.27
N HIS A 185 21.43 17.15 7.74
CA HIS A 185 21.17 15.81 8.28
C HIS A 185 20.63 14.80 7.26
N THR A 186 19.95 15.25 6.19
CA THR A 186 19.32 14.35 5.20
C THR A 186 20.02 14.32 3.84
N GLY A 187 20.94 15.25 3.60
CA GLY A 187 21.58 15.43 2.29
C GLY A 187 20.68 16.03 1.21
N THR A 188 19.37 16.21 1.46
CA THR A 188 18.41 16.78 0.51
C THR A 188 17.71 18.01 1.07
N THR A 189 17.15 18.85 0.20
CA THR A 189 16.39 20.02 0.67
C THR A 189 15.00 19.58 1.16
N LEU A 190 14.43 20.31 2.11
CA LEU A 190 13.09 20.03 2.62
C LEU A 190 12.03 19.99 1.50
N VAL A 191 12.07 20.96 0.58
CA VAL A 191 11.15 21.02 -0.57
C VAL A 191 11.31 19.82 -1.49
N GLU A 192 12.56 19.40 -1.71
CA GLU A 192 12.86 18.21 -2.52
C GLU A 192 12.35 16.93 -1.83
N TYR A 193 12.57 16.80 -0.52
CA TYR A 193 12.06 15.67 0.26
C TYR A 193 10.54 15.57 0.21
N ILE A 194 9.82 16.68 0.37
CA ILE A 194 8.36 16.70 0.23
C ILE A 194 7.93 16.22 -1.16
N ALA A 195 8.60 16.68 -2.22
CA ALA A 195 8.30 16.25 -3.58
C ALA A 195 8.61 14.76 -3.81
N ILE A 196 9.70 14.26 -3.23
CA ILE A 196 10.07 12.83 -3.25
C ILE A 196 8.99 12.00 -2.57
N ARG A 197 8.59 12.35 -1.35
CA ARG A 197 7.53 11.64 -0.62
C ARG A 197 6.21 11.64 -1.39
N LYS A 198 5.82 12.78 -1.97
CA LYS A 198 4.63 12.86 -2.85
C LYS A 198 4.73 11.95 -4.07
N VAL A 199 5.91 11.83 -4.67
CA VAL A 199 6.12 10.88 -5.78
C VAL A 199 5.96 9.44 -5.30
N GLU A 200 6.60 9.08 -4.19
CA GLU A 200 6.51 7.73 -3.63
C GLU A 200 5.06 7.32 -3.38
N GLU A 201 4.30 8.15 -2.67
CA GLU A 201 2.87 7.90 -2.38
C GLU A 201 2.02 7.88 -3.66
N SER A 202 2.30 8.74 -4.63
CA SER A 202 1.51 8.80 -5.86
C SER A 202 1.58 7.54 -6.71
N GLN A 203 2.63 6.71 -6.54
CA GLN A 203 2.75 5.42 -7.25
C GLN A 203 1.57 4.51 -6.97
N TYR A 204 1.03 4.58 -5.74
CA TYR A 204 -0.14 3.83 -5.34
C TYR A 204 -1.36 4.13 -6.22
N HIS A 205 -1.77 5.40 -6.27
CA HIS A 205 -2.91 5.82 -7.08
C HIS A 205 -2.66 5.61 -8.58
N LEU A 206 -1.39 5.67 -9.02
CA LEU A 206 -1.09 5.39 -10.43
C LEU A 206 -1.30 3.91 -10.80
N ARG A 207 -1.03 2.99 -9.88
CA ARG A 207 -1.13 1.55 -10.08
C ARG A 207 -2.55 1.04 -9.94
N PHE A 208 -3.25 1.56 -8.95
CA PHE A 208 -4.42 0.88 -8.42
C PHE A 208 -5.70 1.69 -8.42
N SER A 209 -5.64 2.96 -8.83
CA SER A 209 -6.83 3.72 -9.16
C SER A 209 -6.88 4.06 -10.65
N GLU A 210 -8.11 4.30 -11.12
CA GLU A 210 -8.37 4.81 -12.48
C GLU A 210 -8.31 6.34 -12.57
N ASP A 211 -7.89 7.01 -11.49
CA ASP A 211 -7.85 8.46 -11.41
C ASP A 211 -7.02 9.04 -12.55
N LYS A 212 -7.41 10.20 -13.08
CA LYS A 212 -6.59 10.84 -14.11
C LYS A 212 -5.27 11.27 -13.48
N ILE A 213 -4.20 11.25 -14.27
CA ILE A 213 -2.87 11.72 -13.83
C ILE A 213 -2.96 13.20 -13.35
N SER A 214 -3.87 14.00 -13.92
CA SER A 214 -4.21 15.34 -13.42
C SER A 214 -4.77 15.31 -12.00
N ASP A 215 -5.72 14.43 -11.73
CA ASP A 215 -6.42 14.36 -10.45
C ASP A 215 -5.47 13.86 -9.35
N ILE A 216 -4.57 12.93 -9.69
CA ILE A 216 -3.48 12.49 -8.80
C ILE A 216 -2.50 13.65 -8.53
N SER A 217 -2.12 14.40 -9.57
CA SER A 217 -1.27 15.59 -9.42
C SER A 217 -1.90 16.60 -8.45
N ASP A 218 -3.21 16.82 -8.56
CA ASP A 218 -3.96 17.76 -7.72
C ASP A 218 -4.10 17.24 -6.28
N ARG A 219 -4.36 15.94 -6.09
CA ARG A 219 -4.39 15.27 -4.78
C ARG A 219 -3.11 15.49 -3.99
N PHE A 220 -1.95 15.36 -4.66
CA PHE A 220 -0.65 15.61 -4.02
C PHE A 220 -0.22 17.08 -4.06
N HIS A 221 -1.12 18.00 -4.40
CA HIS A 221 -0.87 19.44 -4.45
C HIS A 221 0.36 19.83 -5.28
N PHE A 222 0.60 19.16 -6.41
CA PHE A 222 1.53 19.66 -7.41
C PHE A 222 0.89 20.83 -8.16
N CYS A 223 1.69 21.82 -8.55
CA CYS A 223 1.16 23.02 -9.22
C CYS A 223 0.53 22.75 -10.59
N ASN A 224 0.87 21.63 -11.24
CA ASN A 224 0.22 21.10 -12.44
C ASN A 224 0.76 19.70 -12.78
N GLN A 225 0.01 18.99 -13.62
CA GLN A 225 0.33 17.66 -14.12
C GLN A 225 1.70 17.57 -14.82
N SER A 226 2.13 18.63 -15.54
CA SER A 226 3.42 18.63 -16.24
C SER A 226 4.59 18.65 -15.27
N TYR A 227 4.48 19.44 -14.20
CA TYR A 227 5.47 19.46 -13.12
C TYR A 227 5.51 18.11 -12.39
N PHE A 228 4.35 17.57 -12.01
CA PHE A 228 4.25 16.23 -11.44
C PHE A 228 4.94 15.18 -12.32
N THR A 229 4.60 15.13 -13.61
CA THR A 229 5.20 14.19 -14.56
C THR A 229 6.72 14.30 -14.64
N ARG A 230 7.26 15.53 -14.59
CA ARG A 230 8.70 15.77 -14.59
C ARG A 230 9.37 15.27 -13.32
N ILE A 231 8.80 15.56 -12.16
CA ILE A 231 9.32 15.13 -10.85
C ILE A 231 9.21 13.61 -10.71
N PHE A 232 8.06 13.03 -11.06
CA PHE A 232 7.85 11.59 -11.04
C PHE A 232 8.90 10.86 -11.90
N LYS A 233 9.12 11.33 -13.14
CA LYS A 233 10.15 10.77 -14.03
C LYS A 233 11.57 10.97 -13.51
N LYS A 234 11.87 12.08 -12.84
CA LYS A 234 13.18 12.34 -12.24
C LYS A 234 13.56 11.25 -11.24
N TYR A 235 12.62 10.83 -10.40
CA TYR A 235 12.89 9.87 -9.32
C TYR A 235 12.64 8.41 -9.70
N THR A 236 11.60 8.14 -10.48
CA THR A 236 11.20 6.75 -10.83
C THR A 236 11.81 6.27 -12.16
N GLY A 237 12.45 7.16 -12.93
CA GLY A 237 12.97 6.86 -14.28
C GLY A 237 11.91 6.79 -15.39
N GLN A 238 10.61 6.77 -15.06
CA GLN A 238 9.52 6.64 -16.04
C GLN A 238 8.41 7.67 -15.84
N THR A 239 7.58 7.89 -16.87
CA THR A 239 6.43 8.82 -16.74
C THR A 239 5.30 8.16 -15.95
N PRO A 240 4.43 8.92 -15.26
CA PRO A 240 3.28 8.35 -14.55
C PRO A 240 2.40 7.43 -15.41
N ARG A 241 2.22 7.82 -16.69
CA ARG A 241 1.46 7.00 -17.67
C ARG A 241 2.15 5.67 -17.96
N ARG A 242 3.47 5.69 -18.14
CA ARG A 242 4.25 4.47 -18.42
C ARG A 242 4.28 3.57 -17.18
N PHE A 243 4.48 4.17 -16.00
CA PHE A 243 4.36 3.49 -14.71
C PHE A 243 3.02 2.75 -14.66
N ARG A 244 1.89 3.46 -14.71
CA ARG A 244 0.53 2.87 -14.70
C ARG A 244 0.33 1.71 -15.67
N SER A 245 0.87 1.80 -16.89
CA SER A 245 0.63 0.80 -17.94
C SER A 245 1.42 -0.51 -17.75
N SER A 246 2.43 -0.52 -16.90
CA SER A 246 3.36 -1.65 -16.73
C SER A 246 3.22 -2.24 -15.34
N LEU A 247 2.41 -3.27 -15.14
CA LEU A 247 2.20 -3.89 -13.82
C LEU A 247 3.51 -4.32 -13.13
N ALA A 248 4.46 -4.88 -13.88
CA ALA A 248 5.78 -5.34 -13.40
C ALA A 248 6.83 -4.25 -13.07
N GLY A 249 6.43 -2.98 -12.88
CA GLY A 249 7.40 -1.91 -12.59
C GLY A 249 7.63 -1.74 -11.09
N GLU A 250 8.87 -1.94 -10.63
CA GLU A 250 9.26 -1.76 -9.23
C GLU A 250 8.85 -0.37 -8.69
N TYR A 251 8.37 -0.36 -7.44
CA TYR A 251 8.07 0.87 -6.73
C TYR A 251 9.35 1.60 -6.35
N PHE A 252 9.45 2.87 -6.74
CA PHE A 252 10.49 3.76 -6.24
C PHE A 252 10.34 3.95 -4.73
N ARG A 253 11.45 3.88 -4.02
CA ARG A 253 11.55 4.14 -2.57
C ARG A 253 12.74 5.05 -2.32
N TYR A 254 12.56 6.07 -1.50
CA TYR A 254 13.66 6.93 -1.07
C TYR A 254 14.15 6.55 0.32
N THR A 255 15.47 6.46 0.44
CA THR A 255 16.16 6.25 1.72
C THR A 255 17.03 7.47 2.01
N ILE A 256 16.80 8.10 3.17
CA ILE A 256 17.62 9.22 3.63
C ILE A 256 19.07 8.75 3.82
N ASN A 257 20.03 9.54 3.32
CA ASN A 257 21.47 9.27 3.38
C ASN A 257 21.95 7.99 2.68
N GLY A 258 21.09 7.34 1.88
CA GLY A 258 21.45 6.29 0.93
C GLY A 258 22.55 5.34 1.39
N GLU A 259 22.23 4.36 2.23
CA GLU A 259 22.84 3.06 1.95
C GLU A 259 22.23 2.58 0.63
N GLU A 260 22.99 2.65 -0.46
CA GLU A 260 22.70 1.91 -1.68
C GLU A 260 22.64 0.42 -1.32
N LYS A 261 21.49 -0.07 -0.87
CA LYS A 261 21.15 -1.47 -1.11
C LYS A 261 20.72 -1.57 -2.56
N ASN A 262 21.72 -1.65 -3.43
CA ASN A 262 21.57 -2.27 -4.73
C ASN A 262 21.04 -3.69 -4.47
N PHE A 263 19.73 -3.90 -4.59
CA PHE A 263 19.16 -5.23 -4.76
C PHE A 263 19.36 -5.69 -6.21
N LEU A 264 20.60 -5.58 -6.71
CA LEU A 264 21.05 -6.13 -7.99
C LEU A 264 22.56 -6.42 -7.88
N ASP A 265 22.87 -7.62 -7.38
CA ASP A 265 23.83 -8.55 -7.99
C ASP A 265 24.04 -9.74 -7.04
N GLY A 266 23.05 -10.62 -7.06
CA GLY A 266 23.10 -11.98 -6.53
C GLY A 266 23.06 -13.02 -7.64
N GLN A 267 23.69 -12.76 -8.79
CA GLN A 267 24.07 -13.81 -9.74
C GLN A 267 25.56 -13.69 -10.05
N SER A 268 26.34 -14.43 -9.29
CA SER A 268 27.63 -14.94 -9.70
C SER A 268 27.74 -16.35 -9.14
N LEU A 269 27.36 -17.32 -9.97
CA LEU A 269 28.10 -18.55 -10.28
C LEU A 269 27.38 -19.29 -11.41
#